data_AF-A0A7S4KMD4-F1
#
_entry.id   AF-A0A7S4KMD4-F1
#
_cell.length_a   1.000
_cell.length_b   1.000
_cell.length_c   1.000
_cell.angle_alpha   90.00
_cell.angle_beta   90.00
_cell.angle_gamma   90.00
#
_symmetry.space_group_name_H-M   'P 1'
#
loop_
_entity.id
_entity.type
_entity.pdbx_description
1 polymer ?
#
loop_
_entity_poly.entity_id
_entity_poly.type
_entity_poly.pdbx_seq_one_letter_code
_entity_poly.pdbx_strand_id
1 'polypeptide(L)'
;RTLEPTLIMADQLPDLRVPLLRYAPIQFLLSLCAGFYIAFPLLGPYRLLVHMIEEHGLVPALCLCPVAYVMYGVQLCLAIALTKWLLLFRIKPSVHRLGSFYHLRWWFVDRLVSYANLLFLDNLRGTPMLNLFYNSLGASISLSVYLDTVDITAYDLVSIKEGSVVLSGAGIRGHSIEEGELVFGTVELHENCYVGPKSIILPDTVINPHAIVRPMSVVRGFMVEGVVEGSPPSPVPEHGHENN
;
A
#
# COMPACT_ATOMS: atom_id res chain seq x y z
N ARG A 1 24.20 -13.54 -17.73
CA ARG A 1 24.17 -14.60 -16.71
C ARG A 1 22.70 -14.86 -16.43
N THR A 2 22.14 -15.82 -17.15
CA THR A 2 20.73 -16.22 -17.13
C THR A 2 20.40 -16.78 -15.75
N LEU A 3 19.43 -16.19 -15.05
CA LEU A 3 18.93 -16.68 -13.78
C LEU A 3 17.94 -17.81 -14.07
N GLU A 4 18.36 -19.05 -13.87
CA GLU A 4 17.45 -20.20 -13.85
C GLU A 4 16.58 -20.13 -12.58
N PRO A 5 15.28 -20.51 -12.64
CA PRO A 5 14.43 -20.56 -11.47
C PRO A 5 14.79 -21.81 -10.66
N THR A 6 15.68 -21.66 -9.69
CA THR A 6 15.88 -22.68 -8.65
C THR A 6 14.61 -22.79 -7.81
N LEU A 7 13.86 -23.87 -8.04
CA LEU A 7 12.80 -24.34 -7.16
C LEU A 7 13.43 -24.69 -5.80
N ILE A 8 13.45 -23.73 -4.88
CA ILE A 8 13.92 -23.93 -3.51
C ILE A 8 12.95 -24.89 -2.82
N MET A 9 13.41 -26.11 -2.51
CA MET A 9 12.67 -27.06 -1.68
C MET A 9 12.31 -26.40 -0.33
N ALA A 10 11.09 -26.62 0.14
CA ALA A 10 10.52 -26.03 1.37
C ALA A 10 11.35 -26.24 2.66
N ASP A 11 12.36 -27.11 2.61
CA ASP A 11 13.28 -27.46 3.70
C ASP A 11 14.48 -26.49 3.84
N GLN A 12 14.67 -25.56 2.90
CA GLN A 12 15.70 -24.52 2.93
C GLN A 12 15.15 -23.13 3.33
N LEU A 13 13.88 -23.03 3.72
CA LEU A 13 13.32 -21.75 4.15
C LEU A 13 13.99 -21.35 5.48
N PRO A 14 14.75 -20.23 5.56
CA PRO A 14 15.33 -19.81 6.82
C PRO A 14 14.21 -19.61 7.84
N ASP A 15 14.45 -20.00 9.09
CA ASP A 15 13.44 -19.93 10.13
C ASP A 15 13.18 -18.47 10.52
N LEU A 16 12.29 -17.80 9.76
CA LEU A 16 11.88 -16.41 10.00
C LEU A 16 11.22 -16.23 11.38
N ARG A 17 10.83 -17.31 12.07
CA ARG A 17 10.18 -17.26 13.39
C ARG A 17 11.06 -16.61 14.45
N VAL A 18 12.36 -16.90 14.43
CA VAL A 18 13.32 -16.45 15.45
C VAL A 18 13.58 -14.93 15.40
N PRO A 19 13.84 -14.30 14.23
CA PRO A 19 13.93 -12.85 14.15
C PRO A 19 12.58 -12.17 14.45
N LEU A 20 11.45 -12.69 13.94
CA LEU A 20 10.12 -12.10 14.19
C LEU A 20 9.77 -12.06 15.68
N LEU A 21 9.98 -13.17 16.41
CA LEU A 21 9.66 -13.26 17.84
C LEU A 21 10.55 -12.33 18.68
N ARG A 22 11.80 -12.10 18.27
CA ARG A 22 12.74 -11.21 18.97
C ARG A 22 12.31 -9.74 18.94
N TYR A 23 11.69 -9.29 17.84
CA TYR A 23 11.27 -7.90 17.67
C TYR A 23 9.78 -7.67 17.98
N ALA A 24 9.01 -8.74 18.22
CA ALA A 24 7.61 -8.68 18.63
C ALA A 24 7.31 -7.71 19.79
N PRO A 25 8.07 -7.67 20.91
CA PRO A 25 7.76 -6.73 21.99
C PRO A 25 7.98 -5.27 21.59
N ILE A 26 8.99 -5.00 20.75
CA ILE A 26 9.27 -3.65 20.23
C ILE A 26 8.17 -3.25 19.26
N GLN A 27 7.77 -4.12 18.35
CA GLN A 27 6.67 -3.89 17.42
C GLN A 27 5.33 -3.69 18.16
N PHE A 28 5.10 -4.45 19.23
CA PHE A 28 3.93 -4.27 20.08
C PHE A 28 3.92 -2.89 20.75
N LEU A 29 5.03 -2.48 21.36
CA LEU A 29 5.15 -1.16 21.97
C LEU A 29 4.99 -0.03 20.94
N LEU A 30 5.63 -0.17 19.77
CA LEU A 30 5.47 0.78 18.67
C LEU A 30 4.03 0.83 18.15
N SER A 31 3.32 -0.30 18.13
CA SER A 31 1.89 -0.35 17.77
C SER A 31 1.03 0.39 18.80
N LEU A 32 1.36 0.26 20.08
CA LEU A 32 0.67 1.00 21.15
C LEU A 32 0.90 2.51 21.00
N CYS A 33 2.14 2.93 20.76
CA CYS A 33 2.46 4.32 20.46
C CYS A 33 1.77 4.83 19.18
N ALA A 34 1.71 4.01 18.13
CA ALA A 34 0.98 4.33 16.90
C ALA A 34 -0.51 4.56 17.18
N GLY A 35 -1.14 3.75 18.05
CA GLY A 35 -2.52 3.96 18.48
C GLY A 35 -2.75 5.33 19.10
N PHE A 36 -1.90 5.74 20.05
CA PHE A 36 -1.97 7.09 20.63
C PHE A 36 -1.72 8.18 19.59
N TYR A 37 -0.78 7.96 18.68
CA TYR A 37 -0.47 8.90 17.60
C TYR A 37 -1.68 9.13 16.68
N ILE A 38 -2.42 8.07 16.35
CA ILE A 38 -3.62 8.11 15.51
C ILE A 38 -4.84 8.69 16.25
N ALA A 39 -4.89 8.53 17.57
CA ALA A 39 -5.90 9.16 18.41
C ALA A 39 -5.70 10.68 18.51
N PHE A 40 -4.47 11.18 18.39
CA PHE A 40 -4.19 12.61 18.53
C PHE A 40 -4.95 13.50 17.52
N PRO A 41 -4.99 13.19 16.21
CA PRO A 41 -5.86 13.88 15.25
C PRO A 41 -7.34 13.95 15.64
N LEU A 42 -7.85 13.05 16.49
CA LEU A 42 -9.25 13.07 16.92
C LEU A 42 -9.58 14.26 17.86
N LEU A 43 -8.57 14.87 18.48
CA LEU A 43 -8.79 15.99 19.40
C LEU A 43 -9.39 17.23 18.72
N GLY A 44 -9.02 17.49 17.45
CA GLY A 44 -9.58 18.57 16.64
C GLY A 44 -11.11 18.47 16.46
N PRO A 45 -11.62 17.39 15.85
CA PRO A 45 -13.05 17.18 15.65
C PRO A 45 -13.81 17.05 16.95
N TYR A 46 -13.23 16.43 17.96
CA TYR A 46 -13.82 16.39 19.30
C TYR A 46 -14.07 17.80 19.85
N ARG A 47 -13.06 18.70 19.80
CA ARG A 47 -13.19 20.08 20.28
C ARG A 47 -14.23 20.87 19.48
N LEU A 48 -14.24 20.70 18.16
CA LEU A 48 -15.24 21.34 17.29
C LEU A 48 -16.65 20.94 17.70
N LEU A 49 -16.90 19.63 17.88
CA LEU A 49 -18.22 19.12 18.24
C LEU A 49 -18.64 19.56 19.64
N VAL A 50 -17.75 19.50 20.64
CA VAL A 50 -18.07 19.95 22.00
C VAL A 50 -18.41 21.45 22.02
N HIS A 51 -17.61 22.28 21.34
CA HIS A 51 -17.89 23.71 21.25
C HIS A 51 -19.26 23.99 20.61
N MET A 52 -19.61 23.25 19.55
CA MET A 52 -20.92 23.38 18.91
C MET A 52 -22.07 22.94 19.82
N ILE A 53 -21.88 21.88 20.63
CA ILE A 53 -22.86 21.43 21.62
C ILE A 53 -23.08 22.50 22.68
N GLU A 54 -22.00 23.10 23.18
CA GLU A 54 -22.04 24.12 24.23
C GLU A 54 -22.73 25.40 23.75
N GLU A 55 -22.44 25.85 22.53
CA GLU A 55 -22.95 27.12 21.98
C GLU A 55 -24.34 27.00 21.32
N HIS A 56 -24.60 25.92 20.58
CA HIS A 56 -25.77 25.80 19.70
C HIS A 56 -26.65 24.58 20.01
N GLY A 57 -26.27 23.77 21.00
CA GLY A 57 -26.98 22.54 21.38
C GLY A 57 -26.64 21.33 20.53
N LEU A 58 -27.30 20.20 20.82
CA LEU A 58 -26.95 18.90 20.25
C LEU A 58 -27.24 18.77 18.75
N VAL A 59 -28.37 19.33 18.28
CA VAL A 59 -28.84 19.12 16.89
C VAL A 59 -27.84 19.67 15.86
N PRO A 60 -27.35 20.92 15.96
CA PRO A 60 -26.33 21.43 15.03
C PRO A 60 -25.02 20.65 15.08
N ALA A 61 -24.61 20.17 16.25
CA ALA A 61 -23.40 19.36 16.38
C ALA A 61 -23.52 18.01 15.65
N LEU A 62 -24.68 17.35 15.73
CA LEU A 62 -24.93 16.11 14.98
C LEU A 62 -24.88 16.33 13.47
N CYS A 63 -25.40 17.46 12.98
CA CYS A 63 -25.29 17.83 11.57
C CYS A 63 -23.84 18.03 11.09
N LEU A 64 -22.92 18.38 12.01
CA LEU A 64 -21.50 18.59 11.72
C LEU A 64 -20.63 17.34 11.85
N CYS A 65 -21.18 16.20 12.29
CA CYS A 65 -20.42 14.94 12.40
C CYS A 65 -19.69 14.53 11.11
N PRO A 66 -20.29 14.63 9.90
CA PRO A 66 -19.59 14.30 8.66
C PRO A 66 -18.38 15.21 8.40
N VAL A 67 -18.52 16.51 8.70
CA VAL A 67 -17.44 17.49 8.56
C VAL A 67 -16.32 17.19 9.55
N ALA A 68 -16.67 16.86 10.79
CA ALA A 68 -15.72 16.44 11.81
C ALA A 68 -14.95 15.17 11.40
N TYR A 69 -15.62 14.21 10.76
CA TYR A 69 -14.98 13.00 10.24
C TYR A 69 -14.02 13.28 9.08
N VAL A 70 -14.39 14.14 8.12
CA VAL A 70 -13.48 14.57 7.05
C VAL A 70 -12.28 15.31 7.62
N MET A 71 -12.50 16.18 8.62
CA MET A 71 -11.42 16.90 9.30
C MET A 71 -10.44 15.94 9.98
N TYR A 72 -10.94 14.91 10.67
CA TYR A 72 -10.12 13.83 11.23
C TYR A 72 -9.24 13.19 10.16
N GLY A 73 -9.83 12.79 9.04
CA GLY A 73 -9.13 12.14 7.95
C GLY A 73 -8.03 12.98 7.33
N VAL A 74 -8.29 14.27 7.10
CA VAL A 74 -7.27 15.22 6.61
C VAL A 74 -6.13 15.37 7.61
N GLN A 75 -6.43 15.55 8.89
CA GLN A 75 -5.42 15.67 9.95
C GLN A 75 -4.57 14.40 10.05
N LEU A 76 -5.21 13.22 9.98
CA LEU A 76 -4.53 11.93 9.99
C LEU A 76 -3.59 11.76 8.79
N CYS A 77 -4.07 12.06 7.58
CA CYS A 77 -3.28 11.97 6.35
C CYS A 77 -2.05 12.89 6.41
N LEU A 78 -2.22 14.13 6.86
CA LEU A 78 -1.13 15.10 7.01
C LEU A 78 -0.09 14.64 8.05
N ALA A 79 -0.57 14.13 9.18
CA ALA A 79 0.29 13.62 10.25
C ALA A 79 1.16 12.45 9.76
N ILE A 80 0.56 11.51 9.02
CA ILE A 80 1.26 10.35 8.45
C ILE A 80 2.26 10.79 7.38
N ALA A 81 1.86 11.69 6.46
CA ALA A 81 2.77 12.21 5.44
C ALA A 81 3.98 12.89 6.08
N LEU A 82 3.77 13.76 7.07
CA LEU A 82 4.85 14.41 7.82
C LEU A 82 5.79 13.38 8.48
N THR A 83 5.21 12.37 9.12
CA THR A 83 5.95 11.29 9.79
C THR A 83 6.78 10.50 8.79
N LYS A 84 6.22 10.14 7.63
CA LYS A 84 6.94 9.47 6.55
C LYS A 84 8.14 10.28 6.09
N TRP A 85 7.97 11.57 5.83
CA TRP A 85 9.06 12.42 5.35
C TRP A 85 10.14 12.64 6.41
N LEU A 86 9.77 12.72 7.69
CA LEU A 86 10.71 12.86 8.80
C LEU A 86 11.49 11.56 9.09
N LEU A 87 10.83 10.39 9.00
CA LEU A 87 11.43 9.10 9.35
C LEU A 87 11.97 8.31 8.17
N LEU A 88 11.59 8.54 6.92
CA LEU A 88 12.07 7.71 5.79
C LEU A 88 12.62 8.53 4.65
N PHE A 89 12.28 9.82 4.58
CA PHE A 89 12.58 10.67 3.43
C PHE A 89 12.14 9.97 2.13
N ARG A 90 13.02 9.83 1.14
CA ARG A 90 12.78 9.02 -0.06
C ARG A 90 13.40 7.64 0.10
N ILE A 91 12.56 6.62 -0.02
CA ILE A 91 13.02 5.24 -0.14
C ILE A 91 13.61 5.04 -1.55
N LYS A 92 14.73 4.33 -1.63
CA LYS A 92 15.39 3.91 -2.88
C LYS A 92 15.45 2.39 -2.91
N PRO A 93 15.61 1.76 -4.09
CA PRO A 93 15.86 0.33 -4.16
C PRO A 93 17.07 -0.05 -3.31
N SER A 94 16.87 -0.92 -2.34
CA SER A 94 17.88 -1.28 -1.34
C SER A 94 17.52 -2.57 -0.61
N VAL A 95 18.51 -3.20 0.01
CA VAL A 95 18.34 -4.40 0.82
C VAL A 95 18.74 -4.11 2.27
N HIS A 96 17.86 -4.44 3.21
CA HIS A 96 18.07 -4.22 4.63
C HIS A 96 17.71 -5.46 5.44
N ARG A 97 18.53 -5.85 6.41
CA ARG A 97 18.21 -6.99 7.29
C ARG A 97 16.94 -6.73 8.11
N LEU A 98 16.12 -7.77 8.30
CA LEU A 98 14.98 -7.71 9.20
C LEU A 98 15.43 -7.35 10.62
N GLY A 99 14.65 -6.51 11.29
CA GLY A 99 14.98 -6.03 12.64
C GLY A 99 16.08 -4.96 12.70
N SER A 100 16.62 -4.55 11.55
CA SER A 100 17.46 -3.35 11.49
C SER A 100 16.66 -2.09 11.89
N PHE A 101 17.36 -1.05 12.31
CA PHE A 101 16.73 0.24 12.64
C PHE A 101 15.96 0.82 11.45
N TYR A 102 16.47 0.62 10.22
CA TYR A 102 15.78 1.02 9.00
C TYR A 102 14.46 0.25 8.81
N HIS A 103 14.49 -1.08 8.96
CA HIS A 103 13.29 -1.91 8.90
C HIS A 103 12.23 -1.44 9.91
N LEU A 104 12.63 -1.14 11.16
CA LEU A 104 11.68 -0.66 12.18
C LEU A 104 11.07 0.70 11.84
N ARG A 105 11.87 1.65 11.32
CA ARG A 105 11.35 2.95 10.85
C ARG A 105 10.34 2.76 9.71
N TRP A 106 10.67 1.91 8.75
CA TRP A 106 9.79 1.63 7.62
C TRP A 106 8.49 0.97 8.08
N TRP A 107 8.61 -0.09 8.88
CA TRP A 107 7.49 -0.82 9.43
C TRP A 107 6.56 0.08 10.26
N PHE A 108 7.11 1.04 11.01
CA PHE A 108 6.29 1.97 11.80
C PHE A 108 5.43 2.87 10.90
N VAL A 109 6.00 3.44 9.83
CA VAL A 109 5.26 4.26 8.88
C VAL A 109 4.21 3.42 8.13
N ASP A 110 4.60 2.23 7.67
CA ASP A 110 3.71 1.30 6.97
C ASP A 110 2.53 0.86 7.87
N ARG A 111 2.81 0.65 9.16
CA ARG A 111 1.78 0.37 10.18
C ARG A 111 0.83 1.55 10.39
N LEU A 112 1.33 2.79 10.42
CA LEU A 112 0.49 3.98 10.53
C LEU A 112 -0.46 4.12 9.33
N VAL A 113 0.04 3.89 8.12
CA VAL A 113 -0.79 3.87 6.90
C VAL A 113 -1.80 2.74 6.97
N SER A 114 -1.41 1.55 7.43
CA SER A 114 -2.34 0.42 7.63
C SER A 114 -3.49 0.74 8.59
N TYR A 115 -3.25 1.52 9.63
CA TYR A 115 -4.34 1.98 10.49
C TYR A 115 -5.20 3.05 9.82
N ALA A 116 -4.59 4.00 9.09
CA ALA A 116 -5.35 4.98 8.33
C ALA A 116 -6.21 4.35 7.24
N ASN A 117 -5.76 3.24 6.65
CA ASN A 117 -6.54 2.40 5.75
C ASN A 117 -7.86 1.99 6.42
N LEU A 118 -7.79 1.40 7.61
CA LEU A 118 -8.97 0.94 8.35
C LEU A 118 -9.90 2.07 8.82
N LEU A 119 -9.34 3.23 9.18
CA LEU A 119 -10.09 4.30 9.83
C LEU A 119 -10.67 5.34 8.86
N PHE A 120 -10.02 5.55 7.71
CA PHE A 120 -10.38 6.64 6.80
C PHE A 120 -10.17 6.31 5.31
N LEU A 121 -8.99 5.85 4.91
CA LEU A 121 -8.62 5.76 3.48
C LEU A 121 -9.46 4.74 2.70
N ASP A 122 -10.03 3.72 3.36
CA ASP A 122 -10.95 2.79 2.72
C ASP A 122 -12.13 3.49 2.03
N ASN A 123 -12.63 4.57 2.65
CA ASN A 123 -13.73 5.37 2.11
C ASN A 123 -13.32 6.20 0.88
N LEU A 124 -12.03 6.33 0.60
CA LEU A 124 -11.50 7.08 -0.55
C LEU A 124 -11.22 6.20 -1.77
N ARG A 125 -11.43 4.88 -1.68
CA ARG A 125 -11.26 3.96 -2.81
C ARG A 125 -12.09 4.41 -4.02
N GLY A 126 -11.50 4.29 -5.20
CA GLY A 126 -12.11 4.73 -6.46
C GLY A 126 -12.12 6.25 -6.65
N THR A 127 -11.58 7.03 -5.71
CA THR A 127 -11.51 8.50 -5.82
C THR A 127 -10.08 8.99 -6.10
N PRO A 128 -9.92 10.12 -6.82
CA PRO A 128 -8.59 10.73 -7.00
C PRO A 128 -7.91 11.17 -5.68
N MET A 129 -8.67 11.29 -4.59
CA MET A 129 -8.14 11.69 -3.27
C MET A 129 -7.21 10.62 -2.70
N LEU A 130 -7.49 9.33 -2.95
CA LEU A 130 -6.61 8.26 -2.54
C LEU A 130 -5.26 8.32 -3.28
N ASN A 131 -5.31 8.61 -4.58
CA ASN A 131 -4.10 8.78 -5.40
C ASN A 131 -3.26 9.96 -4.89
N LEU A 132 -3.90 11.08 -4.55
CA LEU A 132 -3.24 12.24 -3.94
C LEU A 132 -2.56 11.89 -2.60
N PHE A 133 -3.22 11.09 -1.76
CA PHE A 133 -2.62 10.64 -0.51
C PHE A 133 -1.34 9.82 -0.76
N TYR A 134 -1.38 8.81 -1.63
CA TYR A 134 -0.18 8.03 -1.95
C TYR A 134 0.92 8.86 -2.63
N ASN A 135 0.55 9.81 -3.49
CA ASN A 135 1.50 10.77 -4.06
C ASN A 135 2.15 11.65 -2.99
N SER A 136 1.41 12.04 -1.95
CA SER A 136 1.97 12.77 -0.80
C SER A 136 3.01 11.94 -0.03
N LEU A 137 2.90 10.60 -0.08
CA LEU A 137 3.87 9.67 0.46
C LEU A 137 5.04 9.39 -0.50
N GLY A 138 5.05 9.96 -1.71
CA GLY A 138 6.14 9.83 -2.68
C GLY A 138 5.87 8.92 -3.87
N ALA A 139 4.69 8.28 -3.93
CA ALA A 139 4.30 7.52 -5.12
C ALA A 139 4.11 8.44 -6.34
N SER A 140 4.11 7.83 -7.53
CA SER A 140 3.80 8.51 -8.79
C SER A 140 2.59 7.87 -9.47
N ILE A 141 1.40 8.20 -8.97
CA ILE A 141 0.11 7.67 -9.43
C ILE A 141 -0.66 8.79 -10.13
N SER A 142 -1.06 8.57 -11.38
CA SER A 142 -1.91 9.53 -12.09
C SER A 142 -3.29 9.68 -11.43
N LEU A 143 -3.87 10.88 -11.48
CA LEU A 143 -5.23 11.14 -10.96
C LEU A 143 -6.33 10.42 -11.76
N SER A 144 -6.03 9.99 -12.98
CA SER A 144 -6.95 9.21 -13.83
C SER A 144 -7.00 7.71 -13.48
N VAL A 145 -6.08 7.24 -12.64
CA VAL A 145 -6.03 5.83 -12.22
C VAL A 145 -7.20 5.51 -11.31
N TYR A 146 -7.93 4.46 -11.63
CA TYR A 146 -8.95 3.91 -10.74
C TYR A 146 -8.30 2.97 -9.73
N LEU A 147 -8.25 3.40 -8.47
CA LEU A 147 -7.60 2.67 -7.39
C LEU A 147 -8.64 2.19 -6.37
N ASP A 148 -9.01 0.91 -6.44
CA ASP A 148 -9.96 0.26 -5.52
C ASP A 148 -9.26 -0.59 -4.43
N THR A 149 -8.00 -0.26 -4.15
CA THR A 149 -7.20 -0.92 -3.11
C THR A 149 -6.44 0.10 -2.28
N VAL A 150 -6.21 -0.25 -1.03
CA VAL A 150 -5.36 0.49 -0.09
C VAL A 150 -4.10 -0.30 0.31
N ASP A 151 -3.91 -1.50 -0.25
CA ASP A 151 -2.72 -2.34 -0.04
C ASP A 151 -1.59 -1.93 -1.00
N ILE A 152 -1.06 -0.72 -0.81
CA ILE A 152 0.15 -0.24 -1.46
C ILE A 152 1.24 -0.08 -0.41
N THR A 153 2.46 -0.57 -0.68
CA THR A 153 3.60 -0.46 0.23
C THR A 153 4.86 0.00 -0.50
N ALA A 154 5.82 0.55 0.26
CA ALA A 154 7.03 1.18 -0.29
C ALA A 154 6.71 2.22 -1.37
N TYR A 155 5.82 3.16 -1.00
CA TYR A 155 5.13 4.10 -1.89
C TYR A 155 6.05 4.83 -2.88
N ASP A 156 7.25 5.27 -2.45
CA ASP A 156 8.22 5.98 -3.30
C ASP A 156 8.68 5.17 -4.53
N LEU A 157 8.53 3.85 -4.51
CA LEU A 157 8.97 2.94 -5.56
C LEU A 157 7.82 2.50 -6.48
N VAL A 158 6.63 3.04 -6.28
CA VAL A 158 5.43 2.68 -7.06
C VAL A 158 5.10 3.80 -8.04
N SER A 159 5.02 3.46 -9.33
CA SER A 159 4.50 4.34 -10.38
C SER A 159 3.35 3.68 -11.12
N ILE A 160 2.26 4.43 -11.33
CA ILE A 160 1.07 3.99 -12.07
C ILE A 160 0.64 5.12 -13.02
N LYS A 161 0.72 4.85 -14.32
CA LYS A 161 0.40 5.81 -15.40
C LYS A 161 -1.09 5.91 -15.70
N GLU A 162 -1.45 6.81 -16.61
CA GLU A 162 -2.85 7.14 -16.90
C GLU A 162 -3.70 5.95 -17.35
N GLY A 163 -5.01 5.99 -17.04
CA GLY A 163 -6.00 5.02 -17.54
C GLY A 163 -5.92 3.63 -16.94
N SER A 164 -4.96 3.37 -16.05
CA SER A 164 -4.80 2.07 -15.39
C SER A 164 -5.84 1.84 -14.29
N VAL A 165 -6.22 0.58 -14.10
CA VAL A 165 -7.27 0.14 -13.19
C VAL A 165 -6.70 -0.92 -12.25
N VAL A 166 -6.82 -0.70 -10.94
CA VAL A 166 -6.37 -1.63 -9.90
C VAL A 166 -7.55 -1.97 -9.00
N LEU A 167 -7.96 -3.23 -8.99
CA LEU A 167 -9.20 -3.68 -8.35
C LEU A 167 -9.03 -4.15 -6.91
N SER A 168 -10.17 -4.28 -6.21
CA SER A 168 -10.23 -4.62 -4.79
C SER A 168 -9.39 -5.82 -4.38
N GLY A 169 -8.66 -5.63 -3.27
CA GLY A 169 -7.80 -6.64 -2.69
C GLY A 169 -6.50 -6.89 -3.45
N ALA A 170 -6.27 -6.22 -4.59
CA ALA A 170 -4.98 -6.25 -5.24
C ALA A 170 -3.92 -5.56 -4.35
N GLY A 171 -2.76 -6.19 -4.16
CA GLY A 171 -1.66 -5.65 -3.40
C GLY A 171 -0.52 -5.20 -4.31
N ILE A 172 -0.12 -3.94 -4.23
CA ILE A 172 1.05 -3.41 -4.94
C ILE A 172 2.18 -3.24 -3.91
N ARG A 173 3.17 -4.13 -3.96
CA ARG A 173 4.22 -4.19 -2.96
C ARG A 173 5.58 -3.87 -3.56
N GLY A 174 6.07 -2.66 -3.32
CA GLY A 174 7.46 -2.28 -3.62
C GLY A 174 8.48 -2.83 -2.62
N HIS A 175 8.10 -3.84 -1.82
CA HIS A 175 9.01 -4.60 -0.99
C HIS A 175 8.70 -6.10 -1.02
N SER A 176 9.72 -6.91 -0.78
CA SER A 176 9.62 -8.34 -0.52
C SER A 176 10.47 -8.69 0.71
N ILE A 177 10.10 -9.79 1.38
CA ILE A 177 10.92 -10.34 2.45
C ILE A 177 11.50 -11.64 1.96
N GLU A 178 12.82 -11.68 1.85
CA GLU A 178 13.56 -12.78 1.26
C GLU A 178 14.68 -13.16 2.21
N GLU A 179 14.69 -14.41 2.64
CA GLU A 179 15.77 -14.97 3.48
C GLU A 179 16.10 -14.16 4.76
N GLY A 180 15.13 -13.44 5.32
CA GLY A 180 15.34 -12.60 6.50
C GLY A 180 15.86 -11.19 6.18
N GLU A 181 15.83 -10.80 4.91
CA GLU A 181 16.13 -9.45 4.43
C GLU A 181 14.86 -8.82 3.84
N LEU A 182 14.70 -7.53 4.08
CA LEU A 182 13.72 -6.65 3.48
C LEU A 182 14.33 -6.06 2.21
N VAL A 183 13.84 -6.50 1.07
CA VAL A 183 14.27 -6.06 -0.26
C VAL A 183 13.27 -5.04 -0.77
N PHE A 184 13.75 -3.87 -1.16
CA PHE A 184 12.96 -2.82 -1.79
C PHE A 184 13.27 -2.77 -3.28
N GLY A 185 12.23 -2.75 -4.11
CA GLY A 185 12.33 -2.68 -5.56
C GLY A 185 11.17 -1.93 -6.19
N THR A 186 11.31 -1.56 -7.45
CA THR A 186 10.32 -0.72 -8.14
C THR A 186 9.15 -1.52 -8.66
N VAL A 187 7.97 -0.87 -8.71
CA VAL A 187 6.80 -1.41 -9.38
C VAL A 187 6.26 -0.33 -10.32
N GLU A 188 6.26 -0.64 -11.62
CA GLU A 188 5.90 0.30 -12.67
C GLU A 188 4.73 -0.25 -13.48
N LEU A 189 3.59 0.44 -13.41
CA LEU A 189 2.41 0.18 -14.22
C LEU A 189 2.31 1.27 -15.28
N HIS A 190 2.43 0.87 -16.54
CA HIS A 190 2.25 1.76 -17.69
C HIS A 190 0.78 2.11 -17.94
N GLU A 191 0.49 2.74 -19.07
CA GLU A 191 -0.82 3.28 -19.42
C GLU A 191 -1.83 2.18 -19.72
N ASN A 192 -3.09 2.38 -19.29
CA ASN A 192 -4.22 1.50 -19.59
C ASN A 192 -4.03 0.04 -19.15
N CYS A 193 -3.25 -0.21 -18.10
CA CYS A 193 -3.07 -1.54 -17.53
C CYS A 193 -4.26 -1.94 -16.64
N TYR A 194 -4.56 -3.23 -16.61
CA TYR A 194 -5.60 -3.79 -15.75
C TYR A 194 -4.99 -4.75 -14.73
N VAL A 195 -5.24 -4.50 -13.45
CA VAL A 195 -4.83 -5.36 -12.33
C VAL A 195 -6.07 -5.92 -11.65
N GLY A 196 -6.31 -7.22 -11.85
CA GLY A 196 -7.47 -7.93 -11.34
C GLY A 196 -7.53 -8.00 -9.81
N PRO A 197 -8.70 -8.25 -9.23
CA PRO A 197 -8.87 -8.29 -7.79
C PRO A 197 -8.03 -9.40 -7.15
N LYS A 198 -7.56 -9.15 -5.93
CA LYS A 198 -6.74 -10.08 -5.13
C LYS A 198 -5.42 -10.52 -5.77
N SER A 199 -4.96 -9.87 -6.84
CA SER A 199 -3.62 -10.11 -7.38
C SER A 199 -2.55 -9.46 -6.51
N ILE A 200 -1.32 -9.98 -6.53
CA ILE A 200 -0.20 -9.39 -5.81
C ILE A 200 0.90 -9.04 -6.81
N ILE A 201 1.26 -7.77 -6.89
CA ILE A 201 2.39 -7.29 -7.67
C ILE A 201 3.56 -7.08 -6.72
N LEU A 202 4.63 -7.83 -6.93
CA LEU A 202 5.85 -7.83 -6.13
C LEU A 202 6.93 -6.94 -6.77
N PRO A 203 8.04 -6.66 -6.05
CA PRO A 203 9.07 -5.75 -6.53
C PRO A 203 9.71 -6.17 -7.86
N ASP A 204 10.35 -5.18 -8.48
CA ASP A 204 11.07 -5.27 -9.74
C ASP A 204 10.17 -5.71 -10.91
N THR A 205 8.89 -5.30 -10.87
CA THR A 205 7.88 -5.64 -11.87
C THR A 205 7.54 -4.44 -12.73
N VAL A 206 7.50 -4.65 -14.06
CA VAL A 206 7.05 -3.67 -15.04
C VAL A 206 5.83 -4.25 -15.77
N ILE A 207 4.70 -3.56 -15.72
CA ILE A 207 3.48 -3.95 -16.43
C ILE A 207 3.34 -3.04 -17.64
N ASN A 208 3.57 -3.59 -18.83
CA ASN A 208 3.56 -2.83 -20.08
C ASN A 208 2.17 -2.27 -20.42
N PRO A 209 2.09 -1.25 -21.30
CA PRO A 209 0.82 -0.66 -21.68
C PRO A 209 -0.21 -1.70 -22.12
N HIS A 210 -1.47 -1.53 -21.73
CA HIS A 210 -2.59 -2.41 -22.05
C HIS A 210 -2.51 -3.85 -21.50
N ALA A 211 -1.51 -4.18 -20.68
CA ALA A 211 -1.41 -5.51 -20.10
C ALA A 211 -2.49 -5.79 -19.05
N ILE A 212 -2.90 -7.04 -18.94
CA ILE A 212 -3.97 -7.52 -18.08
C ILE A 212 -3.42 -8.58 -17.13
N VAL A 213 -3.38 -8.26 -15.84
CA VAL A 213 -3.12 -9.22 -14.77
C VAL A 213 -4.45 -9.79 -14.30
N ARG A 214 -4.63 -11.10 -14.47
CA ARG A 214 -5.88 -11.78 -14.08
C ARG A 214 -6.04 -11.83 -12.56
N PRO A 215 -7.28 -11.92 -12.06
CA PRO A 215 -7.57 -12.05 -10.64
C PRO A 215 -6.72 -13.12 -9.95
N MET A 216 -6.36 -12.89 -8.69
CA MET A 216 -5.61 -13.85 -7.84
C MET A 216 -4.22 -14.28 -8.39
N SER A 217 -3.67 -13.55 -9.36
CA SER A 217 -2.33 -13.82 -9.88
C SER A 217 -1.25 -13.18 -9.00
N VAL A 218 -0.07 -13.79 -8.94
CA VAL A 218 1.10 -13.22 -8.26
C VAL A 218 2.17 -12.92 -9.29
N VAL A 219 2.60 -11.67 -9.41
CA VAL A 219 3.60 -11.23 -10.40
C VAL A 219 4.85 -10.73 -9.70
N ARG A 220 6.04 -11.18 -10.14
CA ARG A 220 7.33 -10.83 -9.54
C ARG A 220 8.45 -10.79 -10.57
N GLY A 221 9.21 -9.70 -10.65
CA GLY A 221 10.45 -9.67 -11.45
C GLY A 221 10.23 -9.83 -12.96
N PHE A 222 9.01 -9.58 -13.46
CA PHE A 222 8.65 -9.77 -14.86
C PHE A 222 8.33 -8.44 -15.54
N MET A 223 8.66 -8.38 -16.83
CA MET A 223 7.93 -7.51 -17.76
C MET A 223 6.67 -8.25 -18.19
N VAL A 224 5.51 -7.75 -17.78
CA VAL A 224 4.20 -8.34 -18.13
C VAL A 224 3.76 -7.76 -19.47
N GLU A 225 3.60 -8.64 -20.47
CA GLU A 225 3.03 -8.33 -21.78
C GLU A 225 1.72 -9.11 -21.96
N GLY A 226 0.71 -8.47 -22.54
CA GLY A 226 -0.57 -9.12 -22.83
C GLY A 226 -1.33 -9.55 -21.57
N VAL A 227 -1.91 -10.75 -21.59
CA VAL A 227 -2.72 -11.31 -20.50
C VAL A 227 -1.91 -12.34 -19.72
N VAL A 228 -1.82 -12.22 -18.40
CA VAL A 228 -1.13 -13.18 -17.53
C VAL A 228 -2.02 -13.75 -16.43
N GLU A 229 -1.81 -15.02 -16.08
CA GLU A 229 -2.55 -15.73 -15.02
C GLU A 229 -1.64 -16.60 -14.16
N GLY A 230 -2.01 -16.77 -12.89
CA GLY A 230 -1.48 -17.81 -12.00
C GLY A 230 -0.39 -17.35 -11.03
N SER A 231 0.22 -18.34 -10.38
CA SER A 231 1.31 -18.17 -9.43
C SER A 231 2.28 -19.36 -9.57
N PRO A 232 3.40 -19.23 -10.29
CA PRO A 232 3.91 -18.03 -10.96
C PRO A 232 3.08 -17.61 -12.19
N PRO A 233 3.15 -16.34 -12.62
CA PRO A 233 2.32 -15.82 -13.70
C PRO A 233 2.82 -16.40 -15.03
N SER A 234 1.89 -16.95 -15.81
CA SER A 234 2.16 -17.47 -17.16
C SER A 234 1.34 -16.69 -18.19
N PRO A 235 1.87 -16.42 -19.40
CA PRO A 235 1.10 -15.81 -20.48
C PRO A 235 -0.11 -16.68 -20.82
N VAL A 236 -1.28 -16.06 -20.93
CA VAL A 236 -2.48 -16.72 -21.44
C VAL A 236 -2.46 -16.56 -22.96
N PRO A 237 -2.46 -17.65 -23.75
CA PRO A 237 -2.56 -17.54 -25.19
C PRO A 237 -3.86 -16.82 -25.55
N GLU A 238 -3.79 -15.82 -26.44
CA GLU A 238 -4.96 -15.16 -26.99
C GLU A 238 -5.90 -16.23 -27.53
N HIS A 239 -7.08 -16.38 -26.91
CA HIS A 239 -8.14 -17.15 -27.54
C HIS A 239 -8.53 -16.38 -28.79
N GLY A 240 -8.07 -16.88 -29.94
CA GLY A 240 -8.61 -16.46 -31.22
C GLY A 240 -10.12 -16.51 -31.13
N HIS A 241 -10.78 -15.44 -31.58
CA HIS A 241 -12.22 -15.44 -31.81
C HIS A 241 -12.58 -16.69 -32.62
N GLU A 242 -13.08 -17.74 -31.96
CA GLU A 242 -13.88 -18.75 -32.62
C GLU A 242 -15.17 -18.05 -33.02
N ASN A 243 -15.17 -17.56 -34.26
CA ASN A 243 -16.37 -17.18 -34.99
C ASN A 243 -17.33 -18.37 -34.95
N ASN A 244 -18.46 -18.22 -34.27
CA ASN A 244 -19.65 -19.02 -34.49
C ASN A 244 -20.83 -18.09 -34.78
#